data_AF-A0A7S9KRC6-F1
#
_entry.id   AF-A0A7S9KRC6-F1
#
_cell.length_a   1.000
_cell.length_b   1.000
_cell.length_c   1.000
_cell.angle_alpha   90.00
_cell.angle_beta   90.00
_cell.angle_gamma   90.00
#
_symmetry.space_group_name_H-M   'P 1'
#
loop_
_entity.id
_entity.type
_entity.pdbx_description
1 polymer ?
#
loop_
_entity_poly.entity_id
_entity_poly.type
_entity_poly.pdbx_seq_one_letter_code
_entity_poly.pdbx_strand_id
1 'polypeptide(L)'
;MAPSAISEYPPAQDAGQALESLSDAIDEVNCIKYDSQAKFDTEKDKTQFRQYEDACDRVKNFYREQHEKQTVAYNLAARTRFNSAARVRTEMTVWQAIEKLNTLVDESDPDTELSQIEHLLQSAEAIRRDGKPRWMQLTGLIHDLGKLMLFFPELGTQGQWDVVGDTFPVGCAFDKRIVLSDTFAANPDTKDPVFGSKFGIYSPGCGLDNVMLSWGHDEYLYHVVKDQSTLPDEALAMIRYHSFYPWHREGAYHELMSKKDHAMMKAVQAFNPYDLYSKSDDVPSVEELKPYYLELIDEFFPQKVVKWTLEHYIVYHKTLISKDRAVSKLVLSATIPGGAEFLDHRIRGHSDEIWRELGEEIVRKGNLLEFIRPATDARSRHTTGDRDLVEANPHDRVLETGYMAEDAVQNEADCGLNLQGKALMEEREQLR
;
A
#
# COMPACT_ATOMS: atom_id res chain seq x y z
N MET A 1 23.54 1.01 -63.16
CA MET A 1 22.53 0.31 -62.34
C MET A 1 23.28 -0.55 -61.33
N ALA A 2 23.03 -0.36 -60.04
CA ALA A 2 23.57 -1.24 -58.99
C ALA A 2 22.50 -2.27 -58.61
N PRO A 3 22.86 -3.52 -58.26
CA PRO A 3 21.89 -4.53 -57.87
C PRO A 3 21.41 -4.31 -56.43
N SER A 4 20.10 -4.20 -56.24
CA SER A 4 19.47 -4.27 -54.92
C SER A 4 19.29 -5.73 -54.51
N ALA A 5 19.95 -6.15 -53.43
CA ALA A 5 19.60 -7.40 -52.76
C ALA A 5 18.35 -7.18 -51.90
N ILE A 6 17.29 -7.96 -52.14
CA ILE A 6 16.10 -7.99 -51.29
C ILE A 6 16.29 -9.13 -50.30
N SER A 7 16.35 -8.81 -49.00
CA SER A 7 16.32 -9.82 -47.94
C SER A 7 14.87 -10.12 -47.59
N GLU A 8 14.40 -11.32 -47.88
CA GLU A 8 13.11 -11.80 -47.36
C GLU A 8 13.25 -12.00 -45.84
N TYR A 9 12.49 -11.23 -45.06
CA TYR A 9 12.31 -11.53 -43.64
C TYR A 9 11.33 -12.70 -43.51
N PRO A 10 11.62 -13.72 -42.68
CA PRO A 10 10.65 -14.77 -42.40
C PRO A 10 9.41 -14.16 -41.73
N PRO A 11 8.21 -14.72 -41.97
CA PRO A 11 6.98 -14.17 -41.41
C PRO A 11 7.01 -14.21 -39.88
N ALA A 12 6.57 -13.13 -39.24
CA ALA A 12 6.41 -13.03 -37.80
C ALA A 12 5.22 -13.89 -37.33
N GLN A 13 5.42 -15.21 -37.27
CA GLN A 13 4.54 -16.13 -36.56
C GLN A 13 5.13 -16.47 -35.19
N ASP A 14 4.25 -16.78 -34.26
CA ASP A 14 4.51 -17.38 -32.94
C ASP A 14 5.17 -16.52 -31.85
N ALA A 15 5.77 -15.36 -32.15
CA ALA A 15 6.42 -14.55 -31.11
C ALA A 15 5.46 -14.09 -29.98
N GLY A 16 4.24 -13.67 -30.32
CA GLY A 16 3.22 -13.27 -29.34
C GLY A 16 2.61 -14.47 -28.59
N GLN A 17 2.35 -15.56 -29.29
CA GLN A 17 1.73 -16.77 -28.73
C GLN A 17 2.71 -17.56 -27.86
N ALA A 18 4.01 -17.52 -28.17
CA ALA A 18 5.09 -17.99 -27.29
C ALA A 18 5.28 -17.08 -26.06
N LEU A 19 5.00 -15.77 -26.17
CA LEU A 19 5.00 -14.83 -25.04
C LEU A 19 3.81 -15.06 -24.11
N GLU A 20 2.60 -15.29 -24.66
CA GLU A 20 1.43 -15.70 -23.88
C GLU A 20 1.66 -17.06 -23.23
N SER A 21 2.13 -18.07 -23.98
CA SER A 21 2.44 -19.40 -23.42
C SER A 21 3.56 -19.35 -22.38
N LEU A 22 4.52 -18.41 -22.50
CA LEU A 22 5.55 -18.19 -21.49
C LEU A 22 5.00 -17.43 -20.29
N SER A 23 4.05 -16.50 -20.46
CA SER A 23 3.32 -15.86 -19.36
C SER A 23 2.50 -16.89 -18.60
N ASP A 24 1.68 -17.68 -19.29
CA ASP A 24 0.89 -18.76 -18.71
C ASP A 24 1.78 -19.79 -17.99
N ALA A 25 2.94 -20.15 -18.57
CA ALA A 25 3.90 -21.04 -17.92
C ALA A 25 4.65 -20.38 -16.74
N ILE A 26 4.90 -19.07 -16.78
CA ILE A 26 5.44 -18.31 -15.64
C ILE A 26 4.38 -18.20 -14.54
N ASP A 27 3.11 -18.02 -14.87
CA ASP A 27 2.00 -18.02 -13.92
C ASP A 27 1.78 -19.42 -13.34
N GLU A 28 1.92 -20.49 -14.14
CA GLU A 28 1.87 -21.88 -13.68
C GLU A 28 3.09 -22.28 -12.81
N VAL A 29 4.26 -21.69 -13.05
CA VAL A 29 5.47 -21.87 -12.22
C VAL A 29 5.43 -20.99 -10.96
N ASN A 30 4.91 -19.76 -11.05
CA ASN A 30 4.62 -18.90 -9.89
C ASN A 30 3.49 -19.48 -9.02
N CYS A 31 2.63 -20.34 -9.60
CA CYS A 31 1.77 -21.27 -8.88
C CYS A 31 2.55 -22.43 -8.19
N ILE A 32 3.70 -22.14 -7.57
CA ILE A 32 4.03 -22.78 -6.29
C ILE A 32 2.87 -22.46 -5.36
N LYS A 33 1.92 -23.40 -5.29
CA LYS A 33 0.60 -23.27 -4.69
C LYS A 33 0.66 -22.63 -3.31
N TYR A 34 0.47 -21.31 -3.23
CA TYR A 34 0.32 -20.60 -1.97
C TYR A 34 -0.87 -21.16 -1.19
N ASP A 35 -1.90 -21.62 -1.90
CA ASP A 35 -3.13 -22.27 -1.43
C ASP A 35 -2.96 -23.74 -0.99
N SER A 36 -1.77 -24.31 -1.11
CA SER A 36 -1.50 -25.64 -0.53
C SER A 36 -1.71 -25.61 0.99
N GLN A 37 -2.22 -26.70 1.58
CA GLN A 37 -2.46 -26.73 3.03
C GLN A 37 -1.15 -26.53 3.81
N ALA A 38 -1.23 -25.73 4.87
CA ALA A 38 -0.16 -25.59 5.85
C ALA A 38 0.18 -26.96 6.46
N LYS A 39 1.47 -27.20 6.68
CA LYS A 39 1.99 -28.45 7.26
C LYS A 39 2.63 -28.21 8.63
N PHE A 40 3.21 -27.03 8.84
CA PHE A 40 3.86 -26.69 10.12
C PHE A 40 2.90 -26.72 11.34
N ASP A 41 1.59 -26.58 11.13
CA ASP A 41 0.57 -26.52 12.17
C ASP A 41 -0.19 -27.84 12.39
N THR A 42 0.20 -28.93 11.72
CA THR A 42 -0.56 -30.21 11.76
C THR A 42 -0.57 -30.88 13.12
N GLU A 43 0.45 -30.63 13.95
CA GLU A 43 0.56 -31.18 15.32
C GLU A 43 0.07 -30.20 16.40
N LYS A 44 -0.36 -28.98 16.01
CA LYS A 44 -0.75 -27.92 16.96
C LYS A 44 -2.20 -28.08 17.43
N ASP A 45 -2.43 -27.93 18.73
CA ASP A 45 -3.77 -27.89 19.30
C ASP A 45 -4.44 -26.54 19.01
N LYS A 46 -5.14 -26.48 17.89
CA LYS A 46 -5.87 -25.30 17.40
C LYS A 46 -6.99 -24.84 18.33
N THR A 47 -7.35 -25.63 19.35
CA THR A 47 -8.36 -25.25 20.36
C THR A 47 -7.81 -24.30 21.42
N GLN A 48 -6.49 -24.12 21.53
CA GLN A 48 -5.89 -23.27 22.58
C GLN A 48 -5.78 -21.79 22.18
N PHE A 49 -5.89 -21.47 20.89
CA PHE A 49 -5.70 -20.11 20.34
C PHE A 49 -7.01 -19.31 20.31
N ARG A 50 -6.92 -17.98 20.50
CA ARG A 50 -8.06 -17.04 20.35
C ARG A 50 -9.26 -17.33 21.26
N GLN A 51 -8.99 -17.73 22.51
CA GLN A 51 -10.01 -17.99 23.53
C GLN A 51 -10.51 -16.72 24.23
N TYR A 52 -11.28 -15.88 23.52
CA TYR A 52 -11.70 -14.56 24.02
C TYR A 52 -12.68 -14.58 25.20
N GLU A 53 -13.51 -15.63 25.34
CA GLU A 53 -14.42 -15.76 26.48
C GLU A 53 -13.68 -16.07 27.79
N ASP A 54 -12.55 -16.79 27.72
CA ASP A 54 -11.67 -17.09 28.85
C ASP A 54 -10.50 -16.09 28.99
N ALA A 55 -10.31 -15.20 28.01
CA ALA A 55 -9.24 -14.19 28.01
C ALA A 55 -9.31 -13.24 29.21
N CYS A 56 -8.16 -12.66 29.55
CA CYS A 56 -8.02 -11.72 30.66
C CYS A 56 -8.76 -10.39 30.41
N ASP A 57 -9.04 -9.65 31.49
CA ASP A 57 -9.76 -8.38 31.43
C ASP A 57 -9.08 -7.34 30.51
N ARG A 58 -7.76 -7.40 30.31
CA ARG A 58 -7.02 -6.54 29.37
C ARG A 58 -7.59 -6.66 27.95
N VAL A 59 -7.64 -7.89 27.41
CA VAL A 59 -8.12 -8.18 26.05
C VAL A 59 -9.61 -7.89 25.91
N LYS A 60 -10.41 -8.22 26.93
CA LYS A 60 -11.86 -7.93 26.93
C LYS A 60 -12.17 -6.43 26.97
N ASN A 61 -11.39 -5.65 27.71
CA ASN A 61 -11.53 -4.19 27.76
C ASN A 61 -11.00 -3.52 26.50
N PHE A 62 -9.91 -4.02 25.91
CA PHE A 62 -9.40 -3.60 24.61
C PHE A 62 -10.50 -3.68 23.53
N TYR A 63 -11.11 -4.87 23.36
CA TYR A 63 -12.15 -5.05 22.33
C TYR A 63 -13.40 -4.23 22.63
N ARG A 64 -13.78 -4.07 23.90
CA ARG A 64 -14.88 -3.16 24.28
C ARG A 64 -14.61 -1.73 23.87
N GLU A 65 -13.40 -1.22 24.10
CA GLU A 65 -13.00 0.14 23.70
C GLU A 65 -12.96 0.30 22.18
N GLN A 66 -12.39 -0.67 21.46
CA GLN A 66 -12.37 -0.70 20.00
C GLN A 66 -13.78 -0.68 19.42
N HIS A 67 -14.65 -1.59 19.85
CA HIS A 67 -16.02 -1.70 19.39
C HIS A 67 -16.83 -0.45 19.71
N GLU A 68 -16.62 0.20 20.85
CA GLU A 68 -17.30 1.46 21.21
C GLU A 68 -16.87 2.64 20.30
N LYS A 69 -15.57 2.75 19.98
CA LYS A 69 -14.99 3.96 19.38
C LYS A 69 -14.79 3.90 17.86
N GLN A 70 -14.66 2.72 17.26
CA GLN A 70 -14.60 2.53 15.81
C GLN A 70 -15.96 2.82 15.18
N THR A 71 -16.18 4.11 14.88
CA THR A 71 -17.37 4.64 14.20
C THR A 71 -17.03 5.04 12.77
N VAL A 72 -18.06 5.24 11.93
CA VAL A 72 -17.93 5.86 10.59
C VAL A 72 -17.20 7.21 10.71
N ALA A 73 -17.60 8.04 11.68
CA ALA A 73 -16.99 9.35 11.90
C ALA A 73 -15.50 9.24 12.27
N TYR A 74 -15.12 8.29 13.14
CA TYR A 74 -13.72 8.05 13.48
C TYR A 74 -12.91 7.58 12.27
N ASN A 75 -13.46 6.64 11.50
CA ASN A 75 -12.80 6.03 10.36
C ASN A 75 -12.56 7.01 9.20
N LEU A 76 -13.53 7.90 8.93
CA LEU A 76 -13.37 9.01 8.00
C LEU A 76 -12.31 10.01 8.49
N ALA A 77 -12.31 10.34 9.78
CA ALA A 77 -11.32 11.25 10.36
C ALA A 77 -9.91 10.65 10.34
N ALA A 78 -9.74 9.35 10.64
CA ALA A 78 -8.47 8.66 10.61
C ALA A 78 -7.90 8.56 9.19
N ARG A 79 -8.73 8.18 8.21
CA ARG A 79 -8.37 8.21 6.78
C ARG A 79 -8.08 9.63 6.28
N THR A 80 -8.72 10.66 6.82
CA THR A 80 -8.40 12.06 6.52
C THR A 80 -7.04 12.49 7.11
N ARG A 81 -6.69 12.04 8.33
CA ARG A 81 -5.35 12.27 8.91
C ARG A 81 -4.27 11.53 8.12
N PHE A 82 -4.54 10.30 7.70
CA PHE A 82 -3.66 9.54 6.80
C PHE A 82 -3.50 10.26 5.45
N ASN A 83 -4.58 10.57 4.73
CA ASN A 83 -4.51 11.26 3.44
C ASN A 83 -4.14 12.75 3.56
N SER A 84 -3.77 13.24 4.75
CA SER A 84 -3.41 14.64 4.96
C SER A 84 -2.12 15.01 4.22
N ALA A 85 -2.24 16.05 3.42
CA ALA A 85 -1.15 16.79 2.81
C ALA A 85 -0.06 17.20 3.82
N ALA A 86 -0.49 17.62 5.02
CA ALA A 86 0.36 18.14 6.07
C ALA A 86 0.99 17.04 6.97
N ARG A 87 0.65 15.76 6.75
CA ARG A 87 1.23 14.63 7.49
C ARG A 87 2.75 14.57 7.23
N VAL A 88 3.56 14.53 8.29
CA VAL A 88 5.00 14.26 8.16
C VAL A 88 5.17 12.80 7.76
N ARG A 89 6.16 12.52 6.90
CA ARG A 89 6.27 11.27 6.17
C ARG A 89 7.61 10.66 6.53
N THR A 90 7.64 9.72 7.48
CA THR A 90 8.91 9.13 7.89
C THR A 90 9.42 8.22 6.78
N GLU A 91 10.70 8.31 6.48
CA GLU A 91 11.41 7.51 5.48
C GLU A 91 12.36 6.57 6.21
N MET A 92 12.20 5.26 5.99
CA MET A 92 13.07 4.23 6.57
C MET A 92 12.99 2.96 5.72
N THR A 93 14.01 2.10 5.80
CA THR A 93 13.94 0.78 5.16
C THR A 93 12.95 -0.14 5.88
N VAL A 94 12.45 -1.17 5.21
CA VAL A 94 11.57 -2.18 5.84
C VAL A 94 12.24 -2.80 7.07
N TRP A 95 13.55 -3.05 7.03
CA TRP A 95 14.27 -3.59 8.19
C TRP A 95 14.41 -2.59 9.36
N GLN A 96 14.59 -1.30 9.07
CA GLN A 96 14.54 -0.25 10.10
C GLN A 96 13.13 -0.12 10.72
N ALA A 97 12.09 -0.35 9.92
CA ALA A 97 10.71 -0.44 10.38
C ALA A 97 10.49 -1.65 11.31
N ILE A 98 11.03 -2.83 10.98
CA ILE A 98 11.03 -4.01 11.87
C ILE A 98 11.76 -3.70 13.18
N GLU A 99 12.98 -3.16 13.14
CA GLU A 99 13.77 -2.81 14.33
C GLU A 99 13.07 -1.75 15.20
N LYS A 100 12.34 -0.82 14.59
CA LYS A 100 11.52 0.18 15.30
C LYS A 100 10.27 -0.45 15.93
N LEU A 101 9.57 -1.32 15.21
CA LEU A 101 8.38 -2.01 15.73
C LEU A 101 8.74 -2.90 16.92
N ASN A 102 9.96 -3.44 16.97
CA ASN A 102 10.43 -4.26 18.10
C ASN A 102 10.46 -3.55 19.47
N THR A 103 10.19 -2.25 19.51
CA THR A 103 10.03 -1.47 20.76
C THR A 103 8.59 -1.43 21.28
N LEU A 104 7.64 -2.06 20.59
CA LEU A 104 6.22 -2.14 20.94
C LEU A 104 5.87 -3.45 21.67
N VAL A 105 4.89 -3.37 22.58
CA VAL A 105 4.16 -4.53 23.13
C VAL A 105 2.70 -4.43 22.68
N ASP A 106 2.16 -5.49 22.08
CA ASP A 106 0.75 -5.57 21.65
C ASP A 106 -0.15 -5.97 22.84
N GLU A 107 -1.18 -5.18 23.12
CA GLU A 107 -2.10 -5.42 24.24
C GLU A 107 -3.34 -6.24 23.86
N SER A 108 -3.61 -6.40 22.55
CA SER A 108 -4.79 -7.08 22.00
C SER A 108 -4.62 -8.59 21.87
N ASP A 109 -3.38 -9.06 21.76
CA ASP A 109 -3.04 -10.47 21.59
C ASP A 109 -3.25 -11.25 22.91
N PRO A 110 -4.09 -12.31 22.91
CA PRO A 110 -4.22 -13.21 24.05
C PRO A 110 -3.17 -14.34 24.05
N ASP A 111 -2.46 -14.56 22.94
CA ASP A 111 -1.72 -15.79 22.66
C ASP A 111 -0.18 -15.65 22.90
N THR A 112 0.38 -14.45 23.08
CA THR A 112 1.86 -14.28 23.29
C THR A 112 2.31 -13.00 24.02
N GLU A 113 3.54 -13.03 24.55
CA GLU A 113 4.32 -11.86 25.05
C GLU A 113 5.63 -11.64 24.25
N LEU A 114 5.79 -12.29 23.09
CA LEU A 114 7.00 -12.20 22.26
C LEU A 114 7.26 -10.77 21.74
N SER A 115 8.54 -10.47 21.47
CA SER A 115 8.90 -9.23 20.81
C SER A 115 8.46 -9.26 19.34
N GLN A 116 8.13 -8.10 18.78
CA GLN A 116 7.49 -8.03 17.46
C GLN A 116 8.39 -8.59 16.34
N ILE A 117 9.73 -8.49 16.46
CA ILE A 117 10.65 -9.10 15.48
C ILE A 117 10.59 -10.63 15.48
N GLU A 118 10.34 -11.24 16.64
CA GLU A 118 10.26 -12.70 16.79
C GLU A 118 8.98 -13.23 16.15
N HIS A 119 7.83 -12.58 16.37
CA HIS A 119 6.55 -12.92 15.71
C HIS A 119 6.63 -12.81 14.18
N LEU A 120 7.18 -11.70 13.67
CA LEU A 120 7.37 -11.50 12.22
C LEU A 120 8.27 -12.57 11.60
N LEU A 121 9.37 -12.94 12.27
CA LEU A 121 10.27 -14.00 11.82
C LEU A 121 9.66 -15.40 11.96
N GLN A 122 8.91 -15.69 13.03
CA GLN A 122 8.18 -16.96 13.19
C GLN A 122 7.18 -17.17 12.04
N SER A 123 6.39 -16.14 11.74
CA SER A 123 5.43 -16.14 10.63
C SER A 123 6.13 -16.40 9.29
N ALA A 124 7.20 -15.64 9.00
CA ALA A 124 7.96 -15.77 7.77
C ALA A 124 8.69 -17.13 7.65
N GLU A 125 9.26 -17.65 8.74
CA GLU A 125 9.95 -18.95 8.77
C GLU A 125 8.98 -20.13 8.70
N ALA A 126 7.75 -20.01 9.22
CA ALA A 126 6.72 -21.02 9.04
C ALA A 126 6.30 -21.13 7.56
N ILE A 127 6.11 -19.99 6.89
CA ILE A 127 5.83 -19.89 5.46
C ILE A 127 7.01 -20.46 4.64
N ARG A 128 8.26 -20.15 5.03
CA ARG A 128 9.47 -20.65 4.37
C ARG A 128 9.67 -22.17 4.53
N ARG A 129 9.43 -22.72 5.74
CA ARG A 129 9.51 -24.17 6.04
C ARG A 129 8.52 -24.97 5.20
N ASP A 130 7.32 -24.45 4.96
CA ASP A 130 6.31 -25.07 4.11
C ASP A 130 6.59 -24.94 2.59
N GLY A 131 7.67 -24.25 2.20
CA GLY A 131 8.11 -24.13 0.81
C GLY A 131 7.25 -23.16 -0.03
N LYS A 132 6.60 -22.19 0.62
CA LYS A 132 5.74 -21.19 -0.04
C LYS A 132 6.54 -20.16 -0.87
N PRO A 133 5.89 -19.45 -1.81
CA PRO A 133 6.55 -18.41 -2.61
C PRO A 133 7.30 -17.35 -1.79
N ARG A 134 8.40 -16.82 -2.34
CA ARG A 134 9.22 -15.78 -1.71
C ARG A 134 8.41 -14.54 -1.32
N TRP A 135 7.50 -14.09 -2.18
CA TRP A 135 6.60 -12.97 -1.86
C TRP A 135 5.76 -13.23 -0.61
N MET A 136 5.28 -14.47 -0.40
CA MET A 136 4.45 -14.83 0.76
C MET A 136 5.27 -14.89 2.05
N GLN A 137 6.54 -15.31 1.96
CA GLN A 137 7.47 -15.26 3.09
C GLN A 137 7.72 -13.81 3.52
N LEU A 138 7.85 -12.90 2.55
CA LEU A 138 7.94 -11.47 2.85
C LEU A 138 6.63 -10.92 3.42
N THR A 139 5.46 -11.34 2.92
CA THR A 139 4.17 -11.00 3.52
C THR A 139 4.13 -11.37 5.00
N GLY A 140 4.59 -12.57 5.37
CA GLY A 140 4.76 -12.98 6.76
C GLY A 140 5.69 -12.07 7.56
N LEU A 141 6.81 -11.63 6.98
CA LEU A 141 7.75 -10.72 7.63
C LEU A 141 7.20 -9.30 7.82
N ILE A 142 6.26 -8.84 6.98
CA ILE A 142 5.84 -7.43 7.00
C ILE A 142 4.40 -7.18 7.46
N HIS A 143 3.51 -8.17 7.52
CA HIS A 143 2.06 -7.97 7.74
C HIS A 143 1.72 -7.02 8.91
N ASP A 144 2.46 -7.15 10.01
CA ASP A 144 2.25 -6.40 11.25
C ASP A 144 2.94 -5.03 11.28
N LEU A 145 3.72 -4.64 10.26
CA LEU A 145 4.44 -3.35 10.23
C LEU A 145 3.51 -2.14 10.23
N GLY A 146 2.21 -2.31 9.97
CA GLY A 146 1.24 -1.24 10.19
C GLY A 146 1.11 -0.81 11.65
N LYS A 147 1.50 -1.65 12.61
CA LYS A 147 1.57 -1.30 14.04
C LYS A 147 2.50 -0.12 14.35
N LEU A 148 3.38 0.24 13.40
CA LEU A 148 4.20 1.46 13.47
C LEU A 148 3.39 2.75 13.62
N MET A 149 2.08 2.74 13.32
CA MET A 149 1.14 3.83 13.60
C MET A 149 1.22 4.40 15.03
N LEU A 150 1.61 3.58 16.01
CA LEU A 150 1.77 4.02 17.41
C LEU A 150 2.97 4.97 17.63
N PHE A 151 3.92 5.02 16.68
CA PHE A 151 5.08 5.91 16.74
C PHE A 151 4.95 7.17 15.88
N PHE A 152 3.84 7.33 15.17
CA PHE A 152 3.61 8.41 14.20
C PHE A 152 2.53 9.37 14.73
N PRO A 153 2.88 10.35 15.58
CA PRO A 153 1.92 11.26 16.23
C PRO A 153 1.05 12.05 15.23
N GLU A 154 1.54 12.27 14.02
CA GLU A 154 0.83 12.89 12.90
C GLU A 154 -0.39 12.09 12.40
N LEU A 155 -0.52 10.81 12.77
CA LEU A 155 -1.72 10.01 12.55
C LEU A 155 -2.84 10.31 13.56
N GLY A 156 -2.52 10.98 14.67
CA GLY A 156 -3.46 11.19 15.76
C GLY A 156 -4.05 9.90 16.34
N THR A 157 -3.25 8.83 16.35
CA THR A 157 -3.53 7.52 16.98
C THR A 157 -3.94 7.73 18.45
N GLN A 158 -5.01 7.08 18.91
CA GLN A 158 -5.60 7.34 20.23
C GLN A 158 -5.37 6.22 21.25
N GLY A 159 -4.95 5.05 20.81
CA GLY A 159 -4.51 3.95 21.66
C GLY A 159 -4.09 2.75 20.81
N GLN A 160 -4.06 1.57 21.41
CA GLN A 160 -3.90 0.34 20.62
C GLN A 160 -5.20 -0.01 19.86
N TRP A 161 -6.37 0.41 20.36
CA TRP A 161 -7.69 0.07 19.83
C TRP A 161 -7.95 0.57 18.39
N ASP A 162 -7.22 1.60 17.93
CA ASP A 162 -7.26 2.11 16.56
C ASP A 162 -6.05 1.70 15.71
N VAL A 163 -5.36 0.64 16.13
CA VAL A 163 -4.18 0.08 15.46
C VAL A 163 -4.27 -1.44 15.32
N VAL A 164 -4.50 -2.19 16.39
CA VAL A 164 -4.43 -3.66 16.43
C VAL A 164 -5.80 -4.33 16.62
N GLY A 165 -5.84 -5.66 16.70
CA GLY A 165 -7.07 -6.45 16.90
C GLY A 165 -7.89 -6.70 15.63
N ASP A 166 -8.88 -7.59 15.75
CA ASP A 166 -9.80 -7.98 14.67
C ASP A 166 -10.49 -6.77 14.02
N THR A 167 -10.53 -6.75 12.69
CA THR A 167 -11.20 -5.69 11.92
C THR A 167 -12.62 -6.06 11.51
N PHE A 168 -13.46 -5.05 11.31
CA PHE A 168 -14.86 -5.19 10.91
C PHE A 168 -15.35 -3.98 10.09
N PRO A 169 -16.37 -4.13 9.23
CA PRO A 169 -16.97 -3.00 8.51
C PRO A 169 -17.66 -2.02 9.47
N VAL A 170 -17.40 -0.73 9.30
CA VAL A 170 -18.17 0.34 9.95
C VAL A 170 -19.21 0.91 8.99
N GLY A 171 -20.32 1.43 9.51
CA GLY A 171 -21.37 2.04 8.67
C GLY A 171 -22.37 1.06 8.07
N CYS A 172 -22.37 -0.19 8.52
CA CYS A 172 -23.46 -1.15 8.41
C CYS A 172 -23.59 -1.93 9.74
N ALA A 173 -24.65 -2.72 9.87
CA ALA A 173 -24.88 -3.49 11.10
C ALA A 173 -23.70 -4.44 11.41
N PHE A 174 -23.29 -4.46 12.67
CA PHE A 174 -22.25 -5.36 13.17
C PHE A 174 -22.77 -6.80 13.24
N ASP A 175 -22.04 -7.75 12.64
CA ASP A 175 -22.41 -9.17 12.64
C ASP A 175 -22.11 -9.80 14.01
N LYS A 176 -22.96 -10.73 14.45
CA LYS A 176 -22.82 -11.42 15.74
C LYS A 176 -21.57 -12.31 15.83
N ARG A 177 -20.93 -12.60 14.70
CA ARG A 177 -19.67 -13.35 14.59
C ARG A 177 -18.42 -12.51 14.81
N ILE A 178 -18.54 -11.19 14.99
CA ILE A 178 -17.43 -10.41 15.53
C ILE A 178 -17.20 -10.83 16.98
N VAL A 179 -15.93 -10.96 17.37
CA VAL A 179 -15.49 -11.25 18.74
C VAL A 179 -16.22 -10.34 19.74
N LEU A 180 -16.71 -10.89 20.85
CA LEU A 180 -17.41 -10.14 21.92
C LEU A 180 -18.52 -9.19 21.41
N SER A 181 -19.29 -9.59 20.39
CA SER A 181 -20.22 -8.72 19.64
C SER A 181 -21.26 -7.96 20.49
N ASP A 182 -21.63 -8.45 21.67
CA ASP A 182 -22.53 -7.75 22.61
C ASP A 182 -21.96 -6.40 23.10
N THR A 183 -20.64 -6.20 23.01
CA THR A 183 -19.98 -4.93 23.38
C THR A 183 -20.29 -3.77 22.44
N PHE A 184 -20.72 -4.04 21.19
CA PHE A 184 -21.17 -3.00 20.25
C PHE A 184 -22.39 -2.22 20.72
N ALA A 185 -23.14 -2.68 21.74
CA ALA A 185 -24.24 -1.91 22.34
C ALA A 185 -23.83 -0.52 22.88
N ALA A 186 -22.52 -0.31 23.13
CA ALA A 186 -21.95 0.99 23.48
C ALA A 186 -21.73 1.91 22.27
N ASN A 187 -21.44 1.35 21.08
CA ASN A 187 -21.11 2.12 19.87
C ASN A 187 -22.31 2.97 19.42
N PRO A 188 -22.14 4.28 19.18
CA PRO A 188 -23.24 5.17 18.78
C PRO A 188 -23.84 4.82 17.42
N ASP A 189 -23.06 4.26 16.48
CA ASP A 189 -23.54 3.92 15.13
C ASP A 189 -24.61 2.82 15.15
N THR A 190 -24.66 1.98 16.20
CA THR A 190 -25.75 0.99 16.37
C THR A 190 -27.15 1.60 16.53
N LYS A 191 -27.21 2.88 16.91
CA LYS A 191 -28.44 3.65 17.12
C LYS A 191 -28.80 4.52 15.92
N ASP A 192 -27.89 4.64 14.94
CA ASP A 192 -28.15 5.35 13.70
C ASP A 192 -29.06 4.51 12.78
N PRO A 193 -30.13 5.09 12.20
CA PRO A 193 -31.08 4.34 11.37
C PRO A 193 -30.51 3.87 10.03
N VAL A 194 -29.41 4.47 9.54
CA VAL A 194 -28.68 4.01 8.37
C VAL A 194 -27.67 2.95 8.80
N PHE A 195 -26.74 3.27 9.69
CA PHE A 195 -25.64 2.36 10.03
C PHE A 195 -26.12 1.10 10.77
N GLY A 196 -27.20 1.17 11.56
CA GLY A 196 -27.84 0.01 12.18
C GLY A 196 -28.59 -0.92 11.21
N SER A 197 -28.68 -0.59 9.92
CA SER A 197 -29.29 -1.45 8.89
C SER A 197 -28.29 -2.45 8.30
N LYS A 198 -28.78 -3.56 7.73
CA LYS A 198 -27.93 -4.67 7.24
C LYS A 198 -26.80 -4.23 6.30
N PHE A 199 -27.07 -3.29 5.40
CA PHE A 199 -26.10 -2.80 4.43
C PHE A 199 -25.61 -1.38 4.72
N GLY A 200 -26.40 -0.58 5.46
CA GLY A 200 -26.07 0.80 5.81
C GLY A 200 -25.65 1.65 4.62
N ILE A 201 -24.39 2.08 4.58
CA ILE A 201 -23.84 2.89 3.48
C ILE A 201 -23.44 2.07 2.23
N TYR A 202 -23.48 0.74 2.29
CA TYR A 202 -23.02 -0.15 1.23
C TYR A 202 -24.14 -0.65 0.32
N SER A 203 -23.76 -1.09 -0.87
CA SER A 203 -24.62 -1.87 -1.77
C SER A 203 -24.21 -3.34 -1.75
N PRO A 204 -25.14 -4.30 -1.87
CA PRO A 204 -24.79 -5.72 -1.99
C PRO A 204 -23.83 -5.96 -3.16
N GLY A 205 -22.76 -6.72 -2.91
CA GLY A 205 -21.72 -7.03 -3.90
C GLY A 205 -20.86 -5.85 -4.33
N CYS A 206 -20.77 -4.75 -3.55
CA CYS A 206 -19.93 -3.59 -3.89
C CYS A 206 -18.42 -3.90 -3.93
N GLY A 207 -17.99 -5.03 -3.37
CA GLY A 207 -16.61 -5.45 -3.24
C GLY A 207 -15.93 -4.87 -2.01
N LEU A 208 -15.01 -5.63 -1.40
CA LEU A 208 -14.35 -5.21 -0.16
C LEU A 208 -13.41 -4.01 -0.36
N ASP A 209 -12.93 -3.80 -1.59
CA ASP A 209 -12.20 -2.57 -1.95
C ASP A 209 -13.04 -1.29 -1.72
N ASN A 210 -14.37 -1.40 -1.70
CA ASN A 210 -15.32 -0.31 -1.41
C ASN A 210 -15.92 -0.37 0.01
N VAL A 211 -15.48 -1.29 0.86
CA VAL A 211 -15.92 -1.42 2.27
C VAL A 211 -14.93 -0.70 3.18
N MET A 212 -15.45 0.11 4.10
CA MET A 212 -14.64 0.81 5.10
C MET A 212 -14.51 -0.08 6.33
N LEU A 213 -13.44 -0.86 6.40
CA LEU A 213 -13.06 -1.58 7.60
C LEU A 213 -12.59 -0.59 8.69
N SER A 214 -12.79 -0.99 9.95
CA SER A 214 -12.25 -0.35 11.14
C SER A 214 -10.76 -0.02 10.96
N TRP A 215 -10.37 1.20 11.31
CA TRP A 215 -9.04 1.73 11.05
C TRP A 215 -8.00 1.04 11.94
N GLY A 216 -6.90 0.60 11.32
CA GLY A 216 -5.83 -0.13 11.98
C GLY A 216 -4.68 -0.45 11.02
N HIS A 217 -3.78 -1.32 11.49
CA HIS A 217 -2.54 -1.70 10.84
C HIS A 217 -2.71 -2.30 9.43
N ASP A 218 -3.72 -3.15 9.20
CA ASP A 218 -4.03 -3.74 7.89
C ASP A 218 -4.16 -2.68 6.78
N GLU A 219 -5.13 -1.76 6.93
CA GLU A 219 -5.47 -0.73 5.95
C GLU A 219 -4.33 0.28 5.80
N TYR A 220 -3.71 0.66 6.91
CA TYR A 220 -2.54 1.55 6.90
C TYR A 220 -1.38 0.93 6.11
N LEU A 221 -1.00 -0.31 6.40
CA LEU A 221 0.14 -0.96 5.76
C LEU A 221 -0.14 -1.22 4.29
N TYR A 222 -1.35 -1.69 3.95
CA TYR A 222 -1.80 -1.83 2.56
C TYR A 222 -1.56 -0.54 1.77
N HIS A 223 -2.00 0.62 2.28
CA HIS A 223 -1.78 1.90 1.62
C HIS A 223 -0.32 2.36 1.60
N VAL A 224 0.55 1.86 2.49
CA VAL A 224 2.00 2.10 2.40
C VAL A 224 2.64 1.23 1.32
N VAL A 225 2.38 -0.08 1.30
CA VAL A 225 3.17 -1.03 0.50
C VAL A 225 2.66 -1.23 -0.92
N LYS A 226 1.35 -1.08 -1.18
CA LYS A 226 0.73 -1.37 -2.50
C LYS A 226 1.36 -0.60 -3.66
N ASP A 227 1.84 0.62 -3.38
CA ASP A 227 2.42 1.53 -4.38
C ASP A 227 3.95 1.57 -4.31
N GLN A 228 4.58 0.89 -3.35
CA GLN A 228 6.03 0.96 -3.07
C GLN A 228 6.73 -0.40 -3.05
N SER A 229 6.01 -1.46 -3.43
CA SER A 229 6.53 -2.82 -3.56
C SER A 229 6.11 -3.44 -4.88
N THR A 230 6.73 -4.56 -5.24
CA THR A 230 6.33 -5.44 -6.36
C THR A 230 5.53 -6.65 -5.88
N LEU A 231 4.88 -6.54 -4.72
CA LEU A 231 4.04 -7.61 -4.14
C LEU A 231 2.78 -7.85 -4.99
N PRO A 232 2.35 -9.12 -5.19
CA PRO A 232 1.14 -9.44 -5.94
C PRO A 232 -0.15 -9.09 -5.18
N ASP A 233 -1.28 -9.05 -5.89
CA ASP A 233 -2.61 -8.77 -5.34
C ASP A 233 -2.95 -9.68 -4.14
N GLU A 234 -2.59 -10.96 -4.18
CA GLU A 234 -2.74 -11.90 -3.06
C GLU A 234 -2.01 -11.44 -1.80
N ALA A 235 -0.77 -10.97 -1.91
CA ALA A 235 0.02 -10.48 -0.79
C ALA A 235 -0.57 -9.20 -0.21
N LEU A 236 -1.05 -8.30 -1.07
CA LEU A 236 -1.73 -7.07 -0.66
C LEU A 236 -3.06 -7.36 0.04
N ALA A 237 -3.80 -8.38 -0.41
CA ALA A 237 -5.02 -8.83 0.24
C ALA A 237 -4.76 -9.54 1.58
N MET A 238 -3.71 -10.35 1.69
CA MET A 238 -3.25 -10.90 2.97
C MET A 238 -2.99 -9.75 3.96
N ILE A 239 -2.20 -8.75 3.58
CA ILE A 239 -1.92 -7.57 4.43
C ILE A 239 -3.20 -6.83 4.82
N ARG A 240 -4.07 -6.52 3.85
CA ARG A 240 -5.25 -5.66 4.07
C ARG A 240 -6.39 -6.32 4.86
N TYR A 241 -6.41 -7.66 4.93
CA TYR A 241 -7.57 -8.39 5.45
C TYR A 241 -7.24 -9.53 6.42
N HIS A 242 -5.98 -9.73 6.84
CA HIS A 242 -5.63 -10.79 7.80
C HIS A 242 -6.25 -10.61 9.20
N SER A 243 -6.57 -9.38 9.60
CA SER A 243 -7.34 -9.12 10.83
C SER A 243 -8.85 -9.25 10.62
N PHE A 244 -9.35 -9.44 9.40
CA PHE A 244 -10.80 -9.46 9.11
C PHE A 244 -11.43 -10.84 9.39
N TYR A 245 -11.17 -11.38 10.58
CA TYR A 245 -11.61 -12.70 11.05
C TYR A 245 -13.12 -12.99 10.84
N PRO A 246 -14.05 -12.05 11.09
CA PRO A 246 -15.46 -12.25 10.78
C PRO A 246 -15.70 -12.71 9.34
N TRP A 247 -14.92 -12.23 8.37
CA TRP A 247 -15.03 -12.57 6.95
C TRP A 247 -14.27 -13.85 6.60
N HIS A 248 -12.95 -13.89 6.74
CA HIS A 248 -12.16 -15.02 6.23
C HIS A 248 -12.27 -16.30 7.07
N ARG A 249 -12.72 -16.22 8.33
CA ARG A 249 -12.87 -17.38 9.22
C ARG A 249 -14.34 -17.69 9.53
N GLU A 250 -15.11 -16.70 9.96
CA GLU A 250 -16.49 -16.92 10.46
C GLU A 250 -17.58 -16.80 9.37
N GLY A 251 -17.19 -16.46 8.14
CA GLY A 251 -18.07 -16.44 6.95
C GLY A 251 -19.09 -15.29 6.93
N ALA A 252 -18.80 -14.18 7.60
CA ALA A 252 -19.62 -12.97 7.63
C ALA A 252 -19.33 -12.05 6.43
N TYR A 253 -20.23 -11.10 6.19
CA TYR A 253 -20.09 -10.06 5.16
C TYR A 253 -19.95 -10.56 3.71
N HIS A 254 -20.25 -11.84 3.44
CA HIS A 254 -20.21 -12.40 2.09
C HIS A 254 -21.15 -11.67 1.10
N GLU A 255 -22.23 -11.06 1.59
CA GLU A 255 -23.15 -10.28 0.76
C GLU A 255 -22.57 -8.94 0.26
N LEU A 256 -21.40 -8.53 0.75
CA LEU A 256 -20.65 -7.37 0.24
C LEU A 256 -19.60 -7.77 -0.82
N MET A 257 -19.28 -9.04 -0.96
CA MET A 257 -18.18 -9.52 -1.80
C MET A 257 -18.47 -9.42 -3.30
N SER A 258 -17.46 -8.96 -4.04
CA SER A 258 -17.33 -9.08 -5.49
C SER A 258 -16.70 -10.43 -5.89
N LYS A 259 -16.57 -10.69 -7.20
CA LYS A 259 -15.86 -11.88 -7.70
C LYS A 259 -14.37 -11.90 -7.29
N LYS A 260 -13.71 -10.73 -7.19
CA LYS A 260 -12.31 -10.60 -6.77
C LYS A 260 -12.12 -11.09 -5.33
N ASP A 261 -13.01 -10.68 -4.44
CA ASP A 261 -12.92 -10.99 -3.01
C ASP A 261 -13.02 -12.50 -2.73
N HIS A 262 -13.73 -13.26 -3.57
CA HIS A 262 -13.78 -14.73 -3.47
C HIS A 262 -12.46 -15.43 -3.81
N ALA A 263 -11.59 -14.80 -4.61
CA ALA A 263 -10.23 -15.27 -4.84
C ALA A 263 -9.32 -14.82 -3.70
N MET A 264 -9.39 -13.53 -3.33
CA MET A 264 -8.57 -12.94 -2.26
C MET A 264 -8.82 -13.59 -0.89
N MET A 265 -10.05 -14.02 -0.58
CA MET A 265 -10.36 -14.79 0.62
C MET A 265 -9.50 -16.06 0.74
N LYS A 266 -9.23 -16.75 -0.37
CA LYS A 266 -8.40 -17.97 -0.36
C LYS A 266 -6.94 -17.66 -0.04
N ALA A 267 -6.42 -16.53 -0.54
CA ALA A 267 -5.09 -16.05 -0.20
C ALA A 267 -4.99 -15.73 1.31
N VAL A 268 -5.96 -14.99 1.84
CA VAL A 268 -6.02 -14.65 3.28
C VAL A 268 -6.17 -15.91 4.15
N GLN A 269 -7.03 -16.86 3.75
CA GLN A 269 -7.19 -18.16 4.42
C GLN A 269 -5.94 -19.04 4.35
N ALA A 270 -5.14 -18.94 3.28
CA ALA A 270 -3.86 -19.63 3.17
C ALA A 270 -2.76 -18.98 4.04
N PHE A 271 -2.86 -17.67 4.30
CA PHE A 271 -1.94 -16.92 5.16
C PHE A 271 -2.24 -17.07 6.66
N ASN A 272 -3.51 -16.95 7.06
CA ASN A 272 -3.96 -16.94 8.46
C ASN A 272 -3.34 -18.02 9.37
N PRO A 273 -3.17 -19.30 8.96
CA PRO A 273 -2.53 -20.30 9.81
C PRO A 273 -1.13 -19.89 10.26
N TYR A 274 -0.37 -19.24 9.38
CA TYR A 274 1.02 -18.83 9.64
C TYR A 274 1.08 -17.72 10.69
N ASP A 275 0.36 -16.61 10.51
CA ASP A 275 0.23 -15.56 11.55
C ASP A 275 -0.23 -16.15 12.89
N LEU A 276 -1.35 -16.88 12.88
CA LEU A 276 -1.98 -17.31 14.13
C LEU A 276 -1.17 -18.37 14.89
N TYR A 277 -0.74 -19.43 14.20
CA TYR A 277 -0.18 -20.61 14.86
C TYR A 277 1.36 -20.60 14.96
N SER A 278 2.11 -19.75 14.24
CA SER A 278 3.57 -19.72 14.38
C SER A 278 4.03 -19.14 15.71
N LYS A 279 3.17 -18.40 16.42
CA LYS A 279 3.42 -17.80 17.74
C LYS A 279 3.92 -18.79 18.81
N SER A 280 3.65 -20.08 18.63
CA SER A 280 4.12 -21.16 19.52
C SER A 280 5.37 -21.90 19.04
N ASP A 281 6.05 -21.44 17.98
CA ASP A 281 7.32 -22.01 17.52
C ASP A 281 8.51 -21.54 18.36
N ASP A 282 9.65 -22.24 18.25
CA ASP A 282 10.91 -21.80 18.83
C ASP A 282 11.31 -20.39 18.34
N VAL A 283 11.93 -19.61 19.22
CA VAL A 283 12.36 -18.23 18.92
C VAL A 283 13.45 -18.23 17.85
N PRO A 284 13.25 -17.57 16.70
CA PRO A 284 14.20 -17.59 15.59
C PRO A 284 15.41 -16.67 15.82
N SER A 285 16.59 -17.09 15.35
CA SER A 285 17.82 -16.29 15.44
C SER A 285 17.80 -15.11 14.46
N VAL A 286 17.56 -13.89 14.98
CA VAL A 286 17.55 -12.66 14.18
C VAL A 286 18.87 -12.47 13.43
N GLU A 287 20.02 -12.75 14.05
CA GLU A 287 21.33 -12.54 13.44
C GLU A 287 21.59 -13.48 12.25
N GLU A 288 21.12 -14.73 12.33
CA GLU A 288 21.28 -15.73 11.27
C GLU A 288 20.32 -15.49 10.10
N LEU A 289 19.09 -15.02 10.38
CA LEU A 289 18.04 -14.83 9.38
C LEU A 289 18.07 -13.46 8.70
N LYS A 290 18.61 -12.42 9.36
CA LYS A 290 18.68 -11.05 8.82
C LYS A 290 19.31 -10.96 7.42
N PRO A 291 20.40 -11.67 7.06
CA PRO A 291 20.94 -11.65 5.70
C PRO A 291 19.93 -12.15 4.63
N TYR A 292 19.20 -13.23 4.92
CA TYR A 292 18.19 -13.78 4.01
C TYR A 292 17.02 -12.82 3.81
N TYR A 293 16.51 -12.25 4.90
CA TYR A 293 15.37 -11.35 4.83
C TYR A 293 15.71 -9.96 4.29
N LEU A 294 16.96 -9.49 4.41
CA LEU A 294 17.42 -8.29 3.72
C LEU A 294 17.46 -8.48 2.20
N GLU A 295 17.95 -9.63 1.71
CA GLU A 295 17.89 -10.00 0.28
C GLU A 295 16.43 -10.04 -0.22
N LEU A 296 15.55 -10.68 0.56
CA LEU A 296 14.13 -10.79 0.24
C LEU A 296 13.40 -9.44 0.26
N ILE A 297 13.74 -8.54 1.18
CA ILE A 297 13.23 -7.16 1.19
C ILE A 297 13.68 -6.42 -0.07
N ASP A 298 14.97 -6.49 -0.43
CA ASP A 298 15.51 -5.80 -1.61
C ASP A 298 14.87 -6.28 -2.93
N GLU A 299 14.45 -7.54 -3.01
CA GLU A 299 13.74 -8.11 -4.17
C GLU A 299 12.38 -7.46 -4.42
N PHE A 300 11.60 -7.21 -3.36
CA PHE A 300 10.23 -6.69 -3.47
C PHE A 300 10.08 -5.20 -3.15
N PHE A 301 11.08 -4.61 -2.50
CA PHE A 301 11.21 -3.16 -2.25
C PHE A 301 12.51 -2.66 -2.90
N PRO A 302 12.63 -2.65 -4.25
CA PRO A 302 13.88 -2.35 -4.96
C PRO A 302 14.44 -0.96 -4.67
N GLN A 303 13.61 -0.06 -4.15
CA GLN A 303 13.96 1.32 -3.77
C GLN A 303 14.51 1.44 -2.35
N LYS A 304 14.45 0.35 -1.58
CA LYS A 304 14.98 0.11 -0.23
C LYS A 304 14.40 0.97 0.88
N VAL A 305 14.26 2.27 0.65
CA VAL A 305 13.63 3.25 1.54
C VAL A 305 12.14 3.29 1.21
N VAL A 306 11.31 2.99 2.20
CA VAL A 306 9.85 3.13 2.10
C VAL A 306 9.45 4.45 2.73
N LYS A 307 8.59 5.19 2.03
CA LYS A 307 7.91 6.35 2.59
C LYS A 307 6.63 5.88 3.21
N TRP A 308 6.44 6.13 4.48
CA TRP A 308 5.24 5.63 5.13
C TRP A 308 3.98 6.50 4.80
N THR A 309 4.08 7.40 3.77
CA THR A 309 3.03 8.25 3.13
C THR A 309 3.56 9.22 2.01
N LEU A 310 2.73 9.74 1.05
CA LEU A 310 3.16 10.53 -0.16
C LEU A 310 2.17 11.64 -0.72
N GLU A 311 2.59 12.43 -1.75
CA GLU A 311 1.90 13.30 -2.76
C GLU A 311 1.71 14.85 -2.67
N HIS A 312 0.92 15.49 -1.78
CA HIS A 312 0.64 16.98 -1.85
C HIS A 312 1.85 17.95 -1.77
N TYR A 313 3.06 17.41 -1.63
CA TYR A 313 4.32 18.11 -1.41
C TYR A 313 4.60 19.22 -2.43
N ILE A 314 4.47 18.95 -3.74
CA ILE A 314 4.93 19.86 -4.80
C ILE A 314 4.05 21.13 -4.85
N VAL A 315 2.73 20.98 -5.00
CA VAL A 315 1.79 22.11 -5.12
C VAL A 315 1.80 22.95 -3.84
N TYR A 316 1.91 22.34 -2.66
CA TYR A 316 2.01 23.09 -1.40
C TYR A 316 3.22 24.01 -1.37
N HIS A 317 4.42 23.55 -1.75
CA HIS A 317 5.62 24.39 -1.76
C HIS A 317 5.54 25.54 -2.79
N LYS A 318 4.87 25.33 -3.94
CA LYS A 318 4.56 26.39 -4.91
C LYS A 318 3.64 27.47 -4.31
N THR A 319 2.69 27.09 -3.46
CA THR A 319 1.87 28.07 -2.70
C THR A 319 2.67 28.87 -1.67
N LEU A 320 3.70 28.27 -1.05
CA LEU A 320 4.54 28.93 -0.05
C LEU A 320 5.45 29.99 -0.68
N ILE A 321 6.10 29.66 -1.80
CA ILE A 321 6.93 30.61 -2.58
C ILE A 321 6.09 31.81 -3.04
N SER A 322 4.92 31.52 -3.61
CA SER A 322 3.96 32.53 -4.08
C SER A 322 3.26 33.29 -2.93
N LYS A 323 3.48 32.86 -1.68
CA LYS A 323 2.88 33.38 -0.44
C LYS A 323 1.34 33.35 -0.41
N ASP A 324 0.69 32.57 -1.28
CA ASP A 324 -0.77 32.45 -1.33
C ASP A 324 -1.29 31.53 -0.22
N ARG A 325 -1.40 32.09 0.98
CA ARG A 325 -1.96 31.40 2.16
C ARG A 325 -3.41 30.96 2.01
N ALA A 326 -4.17 31.40 1.01
CA ALA A 326 -5.53 30.91 0.78
C ALA A 326 -5.50 29.66 -0.08
N VAL A 327 -4.80 29.70 -1.23
CA VAL A 327 -4.65 28.51 -2.09
C VAL A 327 -3.82 27.44 -1.40
N SER A 328 -2.82 27.82 -0.60
CA SER A 328 -2.09 26.89 0.30
C SER A 328 -3.03 26.07 1.19
N LYS A 329 -4.03 26.72 1.81
CA LYS A 329 -5.04 26.03 2.64
C LYS A 329 -5.97 25.16 1.80
N LEU A 330 -6.34 25.58 0.60
CA LEU A 330 -7.16 24.78 -0.32
C LEU A 330 -6.39 23.54 -0.80
N VAL A 331 -5.12 23.69 -1.18
CA VAL A 331 -4.24 22.58 -1.62
C VAL A 331 -4.05 21.59 -0.48
N LEU A 332 -3.77 22.05 0.74
CA LEU A 332 -3.68 21.20 1.93
C LEU A 332 -5.01 20.50 2.31
N SER A 333 -6.16 20.93 1.77
CA SER A 333 -7.49 20.36 2.04
C SER A 333 -8.15 19.71 0.81
N ALA A 334 -7.45 19.63 -0.32
CA ALA A 334 -7.94 18.96 -1.52
C ALA A 334 -7.81 17.44 -1.37
N THR A 335 -8.95 16.76 -1.31
CA THR A 335 -9.05 15.29 -1.15
C THR A 335 -9.52 14.57 -2.43
N ILE A 336 -9.83 15.31 -3.48
CA ILE A 336 -10.27 14.78 -4.78
C ILE A 336 -9.01 14.54 -5.64
N PRO A 337 -8.87 13.39 -6.35
CA PRO A 337 -7.82 13.18 -7.35
C PRO A 337 -7.80 14.31 -8.39
N GLY A 338 -6.61 14.83 -8.74
CA GLY A 338 -6.47 16.04 -9.58
C GLY A 338 -6.90 17.36 -8.89
N GLY A 339 -7.33 17.33 -7.62
CA GLY A 339 -7.77 18.51 -6.88
C GLY A 339 -6.62 19.47 -6.52
N ALA A 340 -5.42 18.94 -6.27
CA ALA A 340 -4.23 19.75 -6.05
C ALA A 340 -3.78 20.45 -7.35
N GLU A 341 -3.77 19.73 -8.47
CA GLU A 341 -3.51 20.22 -9.83
C GLU A 341 -4.50 21.32 -10.25
N PHE A 342 -5.81 21.11 -10.04
CA PHE A 342 -6.84 22.13 -10.26
C PHE A 342 -6.58 23.43 -9.45
N LEU A 343 -5.98 23.33 -8.27
CA LEU A 343 -5.66 24.48 -7.42
C LEU A 343 -4.31 25.10 -7.74
N ASP A 344 -3.38 24.36 -8.36
CA ASP A 344 -2.09 24.86 -8.81
C ASP A 344 -2.25 26.04 -9.78
N HIS A 345 -3.12 25.87 -10.78
CA HIS A 345 -3.50 26.91 -11.74
C HIS A 345 -4.24 28.13 -11.12
N ARG A 346 -4.47 28.13 -9.80
CA ARG A 346 -5.17 29.20 -9.07
C ARG A 346 -4.29 29.92 -8.06
N ILE A 347 -3.03 29.53 -7.90
CA ILE A 347 -2.06 30.16 -7.00
C ILE A 347 -1.82 31.62 -7.41
N ARG A 348 -2.15 32.56 -6.53
CA ARG A 348 -1.94 34.01 -6.78
C ARG A 348 -0.57 34.45 -6.30
N GLY A 349 -0.01 35.47 -6.95
CA GLY A 349 1.36 35.89 -6.66
C GLY A 349 2.43 34.89 -7.10
N HIS A 350 2.05 33.92 -7.94
CA HIS A 350 3.01 33.12 -8.68
C HIS A 350 3.87 34.02 -9.55
N SER A 351 5.17 33.74 -9.60
CA SER A 351 6.12 34.42 -10.47
C SER A 351 6.93 33.34 -11.18
N ASP A 352 6.81 33.29 -12.50
CA ASP A 352 7.55 32.34 -13.34
C ASP A 352 9.07 32.57 -13.27
N GLU A 353 9.51 33.75 -12.81
CA GLU A 353 10.91 34.11 -12.60
C GLU A 353 11.42 33.48 -11.29
N ILE A 354 10.72 33.70 -10.17
CA ILE A 354 11.06 33.10 -8.87
C ILE A 354 10.87 31.57 -8.91
N TRP A 355 9.89 31.07 -9.67
CA TRP A 355 9.68 29.64 -9.86
C TRP A 355 10.73 29.01 -10.78
N ARG A 356 11.32 29.76 -11.72
CA ARG A 356 12.53 29.31 -12.43
C ARG A 356 13.75 29.23 -11.50
N GLU A 357 13.92 30.18 -10.59
CA GLU A 357 15.05 30.17 -9.63
C GLU A 357 14.95 29.09 -8.54
N LEU A 358 13.74 28.83 -8.01
CA LEU A 358 13.54 27.98 -6.83
C LEU A 358 12.69 26.72 -7.08
N GLY A 359 11.82 26.76 -8.08
CA GLY A 359 10.92 25.66 -8.43
C GLY A 359 11.67 24.48 -9.02
N GLU A 360 12.75 24.71 -9.76
CA GLU A 360 13.58 23.63 -10.34
C GLU A 360 14.16 22.72 -9.25
N GLU A 361 14.69 23.26 -8.14
CA GLU A 361 15.19 22.41 -7.04
C GLU A 361 14.05 21.70 -6.28
N ILE A 362 12.85 22.29 -6.22
CA ILE A 362 11.69 21.73 -5.53
C ILE A 362 11.01 20.63 -6.36
N VAL A 363 10.89 20.82 -7.67
CA VAL A 363 10.43 19.82 -8.63
C VAL A 363 11.47 18.72 -8.75
N ARG A 364 12.78 19.04 -8.83
CA ARG A 364 13.84 18.03 -8.80
C ARG A 364 13.81 17.21 -7.51
N LYS A 365 13.63 17.83 -6.34
CA LYS A 365 13.44 17.11 -5.06
C LYS A 365 12.14 16.30 -5.06
N GLY A 366 11.02 16.85 -5.54
CA GLY A 366 9.73 16.17 -5.66
C GLY A 366 9.80 14.93 -6.57
N ASN A 367 10.42 15.07 -7.73
CA ASN A 367 10.58 14.00 -8.71
C ASN A 367 11.61 12.95 -8.25
N LEU A 368 12.71 13.32 -7.59
CA LEU A 368 13.58 12.34 -6.91
C LEU A 368 12.80 11.54 -5.84
N LEU A 369 11.81 12.19 -5.24
CA LEU A 369 10.91 11.63 -4.24
C LEU A 369 9.71 10.85 -4.85
N GLU A 370 9.57 10.77 -6.18
CA GLU A 370 8.42 10.17 -6.87
C GLU A 370 8.83 9.13 -7.94
N PHE A 371 9.91 9.39 -8.68
CA PHE A 371 10.41 8.59 -9.80
C PHE A 371 11.48 7.56 -9.42
N ILE A 372 11.88 7.50 -8.14
CA ILE A 372 12.54 6.33 -7.56
C ILE A 372 11.47 5.23 -7.37
N ARG A 373 10.98 4.69 -8.51
CA ARG A 373 10.10 3.52 -8.67
C ARG A 373 10.50 2.77 -9.95
N PRO A 374 10.46 1.43 -10.01
CA PRO A 374 10.80 0.71 -11.23
C PRO A 374 9.62 0.81 -12.20
N ALA A 375 9.80 1.53 -13.31
CA ALA A 375 8.91 1.38 -14.44
C ALA A 375 9.21 0.05 -15.14
N THR A 376 8.17 -0.75 -15.38
CA THR A 376 8.23 -2.07 -16.05
C THR A 376 8.60 -2.02 -17.54
N ASP A 377 9.07 -0.88 -18.05
CA ASP A 377 9.51 -0.71 -19.43
C ASP A 377 10.80 0.12 -19.55
N ALA A 378 11.89 -0.42 -19.02
CA ALA A 378 13.24 0.07 -19.30
C ALA A 378 13.67 -0.17 -20.78
N ARG A 379 12.95 -1.02 -21.53
CA ARG A 379 13.33 -1.38 -22.91
C ARG A 379 13.03 -0.27 -23.92
N SER A 380 11.93 0.47 -23.77
CA SER A 380 11.60 1.60 -24.66
C SER A 380 12.51 2.83 -24.51
N ARG A 381 13.18 2.98 -23.36
CA ARG A 381 14.01 4.16 -23.05
C ARG A 381 15.43 4.07 -23.62
N HIS A 382 16.07 2.91 -23.60
CA HIS A 382 17.36 2.73 -24.28
C HIS A 382 17.25 2.89 -25.81
N THR A 383 16.07 2.69 -26.40
CA THR A 383 15.83 2.89 -27.84
C THR A 383 15.73 4.37 -28.28
N THR A 384 15.70 5.34 -27.35
CA THR A 384 15.67 6.77 -27.74
C THR A 384 17.06 7.31 -28.10
N GLY A 385 18.15 6.65 -27.71
CA GLY A 385 19.53 7.06 -27.99
C GLY A 385 19.88 8.43 -27.40
N ASP A 386 20.51 9.30 -28.19
CA ASP A 386 20.88 10.68 -27.83
C ASP A 386 19.80 11.73 -28.20
N ARG A 387 18.59 11.30 -28.60
CA ARG A 387 17.52 12.24 -29.00
C ARG A 387 17.00 13.02 -27.79
N ASP A 388 16.60 14.26 -28.00
CA ASP A 388 15.96 15.03 -26.94
C ASP A 388 14.59 14.43 -26.58
N LEU A 389 14.31 14.33 -25.27
CA LEU A 389 13.03 13.87 -24.75
C LEU A 389 12.14 15.06 -24.47
N VAL A 390 10.90 14.98 -24.96
CA VAL A 390 9.98 16.10 -25.08
C VAL A 390 8.60 15.63 -24.65
N GLU A 391 8.14 16.10 -23.49
CA GLU A 391 6.78 15.84 -23.02
C GLU A 391 5.83 16.92 -23.57
N ALA A 392 4.62 16.50 -23.95
CA ALA A 392 3.78 17.22 -24.92
C ALA A 392 2.31 17.41 -24.50
N ASN A 393 2.14 18.16 -23.41
CA ASN A 393 0.86 18.68 -22.95
C ASN A 393 0.65 20.15 -23.39
N PRO A 394 -0.44 20.49 -24.11
CA PRO A 394 -0.75 21.84 -24.57
C PRO A 394 -1.10 22.85 -23.46
N HIS A 395 -1.16 22.40 -22.21
CA HIS A 395 -1.58 23.22 -21.07
C HIS A 395 -0.47 23.43 -20.02
N ASP A 396 0.69 22.79 -20.15
CA ASP A 396 1.84 22.99 -19.27
C ASP A 396 3.09 23.42 -20.05
N ARG A 397 3.52 24.68 -19.86
CA ARG A 397 4.75 25.28 -20.43
C ARG A 397 5.94 25.28 -19.48
N VAL A 398 5.86 24.59 -18.35
CA VAL A 398 6.88 24.58 -17.28
C VAL A 398 7.43 23.16 -17.10
N LEU A 399 6.58 22.17 -16.87
CA LEU A 399 7.00 20.77 -16.81
C LEU A 399 7.18 20.21 -18.23
N GLU A 400 6.34 20.64 -19.16
CA GLU A 400 6.25 20.14 -20.54
C GLU A 400 6.44 21.28 -21.57
N THR A 401 6.10 21.01 -22.84
CA THR A 401 6.28 21.94 -23.96
C THR A 401 5.15 22.95 -24.19
N GLY A 402 3.95 22.75 -23.63
CA GLY A 402 2.80 23.60 -23.92
C GLY A 402 2.22 23.46 -25.33
N TYR A 403 2.57 22.38 -26.03
CA TYR A 403 2.02 22.03 -27.33
C TYR A 403 1.58 20.55 -27.31
N MET A 404 0.63 20.19 -28.17
CA MET A 404 0.35 18.78 -28.46
C MET A 404 1.58 18.15 -29.15
N ALA A 405 1.76 16.83 -29.02
CA ALA A 405 2.90 16.12 -29.60
C ALA A 405 3.11 16.35 -31.11
N GLU A 406 2.02 16.54 -31.86
CA GLU A 406 2.01 16.82 -33.30
C GLU A 406 2.54 18.22 -33.66
N ASP A 407 2.40 19.17 -32.73
CA ASP A 407 2.74 20.59 -32.90
C ASP A 407 4.07 20.97 -32.24
N ALA A 408 4.49 20.26 -31.19
CA ALA A 408 5.67 20.60 -30.39
C ALA A 408 6.97 20.67 -31.22
N VAL A 409 7.16 19.74 -32.17
CA VAL A 409 8.33 19.72 -33.07
C VAL A 409 8.34 20.91 -34.04
N GLN A 410 7.15 21.41 -34.42
CA GLN A 410 7.02 22.55 -35.34
C GLN A 410 7.19 23.90 -34.64
N ASN A 411 7.05 23.92 -33.30
CA ASN A 411 7.12 25.11 -32.46
C ASN A 411 8.29 25.06 -31.46
N GLU A 412 9.34 24.27 -31.74
CA GLU A 412 10.49 24.02 -30.86
C GLU A 412 11.09 25.30 -30.24
N ALA A 413 11.21 26.38 -31.03
CA ALA A 413 11.74 27.68 -30.60
C ALA A 413 10.82 28.47 -29.65
N ASP A 414 9.56 28.06 -29.49
CA ASP A 414 8.58 28.58 -28.52
C ASP A 414 8.10 27.48 -27.55
N CYS A 415 8.77 26.33 -27.47
CA CYS A 415 8.40 25.31 -26.50
C CYS A 415 8.55 25.81 -25.05
N GLY A 416 7.70 25.27 -24.18
CA GLY A 416 7.81 25.38 -22.73
C GLY A 416 9.12 24.83 -22.18
N LEU A 417 9.36 25.03 -20.88
CA LEU A 417 10.63 24.72 -20.24
C LEU A 417 10.97 23.22 -20.28
N ASN A 418 10.00 22.32 -20.51
CA ASN A 418 10.19 20.88 -20.68
C ASN A 418 11.08 20.27 -19.57
N LEU A 419 10.85 20.68 -18.32
CA LEU A 419 11.64 20.23 -17.16
C LEU A 419 11.53 18.72 -16.94
N GLN A 420 10.39 18.11 -17.32
CA GLN A 420 10.20 16.66 -17.26
C GLN A 420 11.04 15.93 -18.31
N GLY A 421 11.00 16.37 -19.57
CA GLY A 421 11.89 15.85 -20.62
C GLY A 421 13.37 16.02 -20.30
N LYS A 422 13.76 17.16 -19.71
CA LYS A 422 15.13 17.41 -19.22
C LYS A 422 15.52 16.47 -18.08
N ALA A 423 14.67 16.28 -17.07
CA ALA A 423 14.93 15.33 -15.99
C ALA A 423 15.12 13.90 -16.52
N LEU A 424 14.33 13.47 -17.51
CA LEU A 424 14.49 12.17 -18.18
C LEU A 424 15.81 12.06 -18.95
N MET A 425 16.31 13.16 -19.52
CA MET A 425 17.62 13.20 -20.19
C MET A 425 18.80 13.19 -19.21
N GLU A 426 18.70 13.91 -18.10
CA GLU A 426 19.69 13.86 -17.01
C GLU A 426 19.73 12.48 -16.33
N GLU A 427 18.57 11.84 -16.13
CA GLU A 427 18.47 10.45 -15.66
C GLU A 427 19.14 9.50 -16.65
N ARG A 428 18.87 9.65 -17.95
CA ARG A 428 19.51 8.86 -19.02
C ARG A 428 21.03 9.03 -19.04
N GLU A 429 21.57 10.20 -18.70
CA GLU A 429 23.02 10.39 -18.55
C GLU A 429 23.57 9.76 -17.27
N GLN A 430 22.82 9.75 -16.17
CA GLN A 430 23.20 9.08 -14.91
C GLN A 430 23.10 7.54 -14.96
N LEU A 431 22.34 7.00 -15.90
CA LEU A 431 22.16 5.56 -16.15
C LEU A 431 23.07 5.00 -17.28
N ARG A 432 24.03 5.79 -17.78
CA ARG A 432 25.04 5.40 -18.78
C ARG A 432 26.41 5.13 -18.15
#